data_AF-A0A9K3H2T5-F1
#
_entry.id   AF-A0A9K3H2T5-F1
#
_cell.length_a   1.000
_cell.length_b   1.000
_cell.length_c   1.000
_cell.angle_alpha   90.00
_cell.angle_beta   90.00
_cell.angle_gamma   90.00
#
_symmetry.space_group_name_H-M   'P 1'
#
loop_
_entity.id
_entity.type
_entity.pdbx_description
1 polymer ?
#
loop_
_entity_poly.entity_id
_entity_poly.type
_entity_poly.pdbx_seq_one_letter_code
_entity_poly.pdbx_strand_id
1 'polypeptide(L)'
;MFLLIFIFKTIHRLSDTVSRMAKLDFGLKPITIRLLHRSPQKEFINGTRREKKDDGFRYALTSWSRFMKSAGIQVGDTVHYSFDEIDQVLSVELVVPHMRRTD
;
A
#
# COMPACT_ATOMS: atom_id res chain seq x y z
N MET A 1 12.33 0.54 11.88
CA MET A 1 11.08 0.97 11.21
C MET A 1 11.44 2.04 10.20
N PHE A 2 11.30 1.78 8.90
CA PHE A 2 11.57 2.78 7.85
C PHE A 2 10.25 3.47 7.50
N LEU A 3 10.21 4.80 7.64
CA LEU A 3 9.09 5.60 7.15
C LEU A 3 9.28 5.81 5.64
N LEU A 4 8.39 5.24 4.84
CA LEU A 4 8.40 5.40 3.39
C LEU A 4 7.25 6.33 2.99
N ILE A 5 7.56 7.25 2.08
CA ILE A 5 6.60 8.19 1.51
C ILE A 5 6.27 7.69 0.10
N PHE A 6 4.99 7.40 -0.16
CA PHE A 6 4.51 7.05 -1.50
C PHE A 6 3.49 8.07 -1.96
N ILE A 7 3.70 8.58 -3.17
CA ILE A 7 2.66 9.35 -3.87
C ILE A 7 1.86 8.34 -4.68
N PHE A 8 0.56 8.18 -4.37
CA PHE A 8 -0.33 7.31 -5.13
C PHE A 8 -0.65 7.92 -6.50
N LYS A 9 0.35 7.89 -7.42
CA LYS A 9 0.21 8.33 -8.81
C LYS A 9 -0.50 7.30 -9.70
N THR A 10 -0.54 6.03 -9.30
CA THR A 10 -1.18 4.96 -10.08
C THR A 10 -2.02 4.02 -9.24
N ILE A 11 -3.14 3.61 -9.84
CA ILE A 11 -4.37 3.12 -9.20
C ILE A 11 -4.27 1.67 -8.71
N HIS A 12 -3.12 0.97 -8.79
CA HIS A 12 -3.05 -0.49 -8.52
C HIS A 12 -1.68 -1.04 -8.06
N ARG A 13 -0.76 -0.23 -7.52
CA ARG A 13 0.66 -0.66 -7.41
C ARG A 13 1.21 -0.56 -5.98
N LEU A 14 1.70 -1.68 -5.46
CA LEU A 14 2.64 -1.63 -4.33
C LEU A 14 3.96 -1.02 -4.83
N SER A 15 4.65 -0.30 -3.95
CA SER A 15 6.02 0.15 -4.23
C SER A 15 6.94 -1.06 -4.45
N ASP A 16 7.91 -0.94 -5.35
CA ASP A 16 8.94 -1.97 -5.54
C ASP A 16 9.70 -2.25 -4.23
N THR A 17 9.82 -1.24 -3.36
CA THR A 17 10.39 -1.39 -2.02
C THR A 17 9.56 -2.33 -1.14
N VAL A 18 8.24 -2.14 -1.10
CA VAL A 18 7.33 -2.99 -0.31
C VAL A 18 7.30 -4.40 -0.89
N SER A 19 7.30 -4.53 -2.21
CA SER A 19 7.30 -5.83 -2.87
C SER A 19 8.55 -6.65 -2.52
N ARG A 20 9.72 -5.99 -2.50
CA ARG A 20 10.98 -6.60 -2.07
C ARG A 20 11.01 -6.95 -0.58
N MET A 21 10.58 -6.03 0.28
CA MET A 21 10.50 -6.27 1.73
C MET A 21 9.52 -7.41 2.07
N ALA A 22 8.38 -7.47 1.38
CA ALA A 22 7.41 -8.55 1.52
C ALA A 22 7.87 -9.87 0.87
N LYS A 23 9.05 -9.89 0.24
CA LYS A 23 9.63 -11.06 -0.44
C LYS A 23 8.65 -11.71 -1.42
N LEU A 24 7.85 -10.90 -2.13
CA LEU A 24 6.80 -11.39 -3.04
C LEU A 24 7.39 -12.09 -4.28
N ASP A 25 8.66 -11.82 -4.59
CA ASP A 25 9.46 -12.55 -5.58
C ASP A 25 9.65 -14.04 -5.21
N PHE A 26 9.75 -14.35 -3.91
CA PHE A 26 9.93 -15.72 -3.42
C PHE A 26 8.59 -16.45 -3.22
N GLY A 27 7.49 -15.72 -3.09
CA GLY A 27 6.15 -16.29 -2.97
C GLY A 27 5.11 -15.23 -2.64
N LEU A 28 3.94 -15.33 -3.26
CA LEU A 28 2.81 -14.47 -2.95
C LEU A 28 2.33 -14.75 -1.53
N LYS A 29 2.42 -13.73 -0.67
CA LYS A 29 1.96 -13.78 0.72
C LYS A 29 0.90 -12.72 0.97
N PRO A 30 -0.12 -12.99 1.80
CA PRO A 30 -1.02 -11.95 2.23
C PRO A 30 -0.27 -10.92 3.07
N ILE A 31 -0.67 -9.65 2.95
CA ILE A 31 -0.15 -8.53 3.73
C ILE A 31 -1.26 -8.05 4.65
N THR A 32 -0.96 -7.89 5.93
CA THR A 32 -1.85 -7.28 6.90
C THR A 32 -1.78 -5.77 6.74
N ILE A 33 -2.91 -5.12 6.49
CA ILE A 33 -2.99 -3.67 6.35
C ILE A 33 -3.53 -3.06 7.64
N ARG A 34 -2.76 -2.19 8.28
CA ARG A 34 -3.14 -1.46 9.48
C ARG A 34 -3.29 0.02 9.20
N LEU A 35 -4.45 0.59 9.50
CA LEU A 35 -4.77 1.99 9.25
C LEU A 35 -4.70 2.77 10.58
N LEU A 36 -3.50 3.25 10.91
CA LEU A 36 -3.24 3.93 12.18
C LEU A 36 -3.81 5.36 12.22
N HIS A 37 -3.92 6.00 11.06
CA HIS A 37 -4.50 7.34 10.92
C HIS A 37 -6.04 7.39 11.08
N ARG A 38 -6.72 6.24 11.19
CA ARG A 38 -8.18 6.17 11.36
C ARG A 38 -8.54 6.06 12.85
N SER A 39 -9.64 6.68 13.25
CA SER A 39 -10.26 6.46 14.55
C SER A 39 -11.70 5.95 14.35
N PRO A 40 -12.03 4.73 14.81
CA PRO A 40 -11.14 3.73 15.40
C PRO A 40 -10.12 3.19 14.39
N GLN A 41 -8.97 2.71 14.88
CA GLN A 41 -7.97 2.04 14.05
C GLN A 41 -8.59 0.82 13.38
N LYS A 42 -8.22 0.58 12.12
CA LYS A 42 -8.73 -0.54 11.33
C LYS A 42 -7.60 -1.42 10.85
N GLU A 43 -7.81 -2.72 10.89
CA GLU A 43 -6.87 -3.72 10.34
C GLU A 43 -7.63 -4.72 9.46
N PHE A 44 -7.01 -5.11 8.35
CA PHE A 44 -7.53 -6.18 7.50
C PHE A 44 -6.42 -6.83 6.69
N ILE A 45 -6.60 -8.12 6.41
CA ILE A 45 -5.68 -8.88 5.56
C ILE A 45 -6.04 -8.67 4.10
N ASN A 46 -5.03 -8.46 3.25
CA ASN A 46 -5.20 -8.37 1.80
C ASN A 46 -4.24 -9.34 1.10
N GLY A 47 -4.76 -10.09 0.13
CA GLY A 47 -3.92 -10.98 -0.67
C GLY A 47 -2.98 -10.19 -1.57
N THR A 48 -1.92 -10.84 -2.06
CA THR A 48 -1.07 -10.29 -3.11
C THR A 48 -1.23 -11.08 -4.40
N ARG A 49 -1.03 -10.39 -5.53
CA ARG A 49 -0.99 -11.00 -6.85
C ARG A 49 0.24 -10.53 -7.60
N ARG A 50 0.75 -11.41 -8.46
CA ARG A 50 1.82 -11.12 -9.40
C ARG A 50 1.20 -10.73 -10.74
N GLU A 51 1.64 -9.62 -11.30
CA GLU A 51 1.28 -9.18 -12.65
C GLU A 51 2.52 -9.20 -13.54
N LYS A 52 2.36 -9.62 -14.79
CA LYS A 52 3.43 -9.60 -15.78
C LYS A 52 3.60 -8.18 -16.33
N LYS A 53 4.84 -7.74 -16.49
CA LYS A 53 5.25 -6.49 -17.13
C LYS A 53 6.15 -6.85 -18.32
N ASP A 54 6.32 -5.92 -19.26
CA ASP A 54 7.24 -6.09 -20.39
C ASP A 54 8.67 -6.44 -19.92
N ASP A 55 9.14 -5.82 -18.82
CA ASP A 55 10.47 -6.04 -18.24
C ASP A 55 10.46 -6.86 -16.92
N GLY A 56 9.51 -7.81 -16.76
CA GLY A 56 9.52 -8.74 -15.63
C GLY A 56 8.19 -8.86 -14.89
N PHE A 57 8.24 -8.82 -13.56
CA PHE A 57 7.05 -8.96 -12.71
C PHE A 57 6.85 -7.74 -11.83
N ARG A 58 5.59 -7.48 -11.50
CA ARG A 58 5.20 -6.49 -10.49
C ARG A 58 4.18 -7.11 -9.54
N TYR A 59 4.07 -6.54 -8.35
CA TYR A 59 3.20 -7.08 -7.30
C TYR A 59 2.15 -6.05 -6.89
N ALA A 60 0.94 -6.54 -6.65
CA ALA A 60 -0.20 -5.72 -6.28
C ALA A 60 -1.05 -6.42 -5.22
N LEU A 61 -1.81 -5.65 -4.46
CA LEU A 61 -2.85 -6.23 -3.59
C LEU A 61 -4.01 -6.75 -4.44
N THR A 62 -4.60 -7.88 -4.06
CA THR A 62 -5.75 -8.47 -4.78
C THR A 62 -6.98 -7.58 -4.71
N SER A 63 -7.19 -6.91 -3.57
CA SER A 63 -8.31 -5.99 -3.34
C SER A 63 -7.83 -4.56 -3.17
N TRP A 64 -7.24 -3.99 -4.22
CA TRP A 64 -6.70 -2.63 -4.18
C TRP A 64 -7.77 -1.56 -3.90
N SER A 65 -8.92 -1.63 -4.57
CA SER A 65 -10.01 -0.67 -4.38
C SER A 65 -10.56 -0.71 -2.95
N ARG A 66 -10.60 -1.90 -2.32
CA ARG A 66 -10.99 -2.07 -0.92
C ARG A 66 -9.99 -1.38 0.01
N PHE A 67 -8.70 -1.50 -0.29
CA PHE A 67 -7.65 -0.84 0.47
C PHE A 67 -7.81 0.68 0.41
N MET A 68 -7.87 1.27 -0.80
CA MET A 68 -8.03 2.72 -0.96
C MET A 68 -9.30 3.24 -0.28
N LYS A 69 -10.45 2.56 -0.47
CA LYS A 69 -11.72 2.95 0.15
C LYS A 69 -11.67 2.89 1.68
N SER A 70 -11.06 1.85 2.24
CA SER A 70 -10.94 1.69 3.71
C SER A 70 -10.03 2.77 4.32
N ALA A 71 -8.91 3.04 3.65
CA ALA A 71 -7.93 4.04 4.02
C ALA A 71 -8.35 5.48 3.70
N GLY A 72 -9.42 5.69 2.91
CA GLY A 72 -9.83 7.03 2.49
C GLY A 72 -8.80 7.71 1.57
N ILE A 73 -8.01 6.94 0.84
CA ILE A 73 -6.96 7.44 -0.07
C ILE A 73 -7.58 7.74 -1.43
N GLN A 74 -7.27 8.90 -1.99
CA GLN A 74 -7.58 9.27 -3.37
C GLN A 74 -6.31 9.30 -4.24
N VAL A 75 -6.51 9.25 -5.56
CA VAL A 75 -5.40 9.40 -6.51
C VAL A 75 -4.80 10.79 -6.37
N GLY A 76 -3.48 10.83 -6.19
CA GLY A 76 -2.72 12.06 -5.94
C GLY A 76 -2.32 12.24 -4.48
N ASP A 77 -3.03 11.63 -3.53
CA ASP A 77 -2.71 11.74 -2.11
C ASP A 77 -1.31 11.20 -1.80
N THR A 78 -0.67 11.82 -0.82
CA THR A 78 0.62 11.36 -0.29
C THR A 78 0.36 10.50 0.93
N VAL A 79 0.88 9.28 0.92
CA VAL A 79 0.65 8.30 1.97
C VAL A 79 1.97 7.98 2.64
N HIS A 80 2.02 8.18 3.94
CA HIS A 80 3.13 7.78 4.80
C HIS A 80 2.82 6.42 5.38
N TYR A 81 3.76 5.50 5.23
CA TYR A 81 3.59 4.15 5.71
C TYR A 81 4.90 3.56 6.22
N SER A 82 4.76 2.54 7.06
CA SER A 82 5.83 1.65 7.45
C SER A 82 5.45 0.21 7.09
N PHE A 83 6.45 -0.61 6.81
CA PHE A 83 6.26 -2.03 6.54
C PHE A 83 7.09 -2.84 7.53
N ASP A 84 6.44 -3.73 8.25
CA ASP A 84 7.07 -4.76 9.07
C ASP A 84 7.26 -6.02 8.25
N GLU A 85 8.52 -6.36 7.96
CA GLU A 85 8.87 -7.56 7.18
C GLU A 85 8.63 -8.85 7.96
N ILE A 86 8.78 -8.84 9.28
CA ILE A 86 8.66 -10.04 10.12
C ILE A 86 7.18 -10.43 10.19
N ASP A 87 6.34 -9.46 10.53
CA ASP A 87 4.89 -9.68 10.71
C ASP A 87 4.08 -9.50 9.41
N GLN A 88 4.73 -9.09 8.32
CA GLN A 88 4.09 -8.78 7.02
C GLN A 88 2.97 -7.73 7.16
N VAL A 89 3.22 -6.68 7.94
CA VAL A 89 2.25 -5.61 8.25
C VAL A 89 2.61 -4.32 7.51
N LEU A 90 1.70 -3.83 6.68
CA LEU A 90 1.74 -2.49 6.11
C LEU A 90 0.91 -1.53 6.98
N SER A 91 1.59 -0.66 7.71
CA SER A 91 0.98 0.35 8.57
C SER A 91 0.88 1.68 7.83
N VAL A 92 -0.34 2.18 7.63
CA VAL A 92 -0.62 3.50 7.05
C VAL A 92 -0.73 4.51 8.18
N GLU A 93 0.33 5.29 8.35
CA GLU A 93 0.52 6.23 9.46
C GLU A 93 -0.16 7.58 9.21
N LEU A 94 -0.11 8.07 7.98
CA LEU A 94 -0.72 9.36 7.61
C LEU A 94 -1.12 9.34 6.13
N VAL A 95 -2.27 9.96 5.83
CA VAL A 95 -2.70 10.28 4.47
C VAL A 95 -2.82 11.79 4.38
N VAL A 96 -2.02 12.40 3.49
CA VAL A 96 -2.04 13.83 3.21
C VAL A 96 -2.81 14.03 1.90
N PRO A 97 -4.01 14.64 1.94
CA PRO A 97 -4.79 14.90 0.75
C PRO A 97 -4.01 15.76 -0.24
N HIS A 98 -4.05 15.39 -1.52
CA HIS A 98 -3.58 16.29 -2.55
C HIS A 98 -4.59 17.42 -2.71
N MET A 99 -4.23 18.62 -2.27
CA MET A 99 -5.03 19.80 -2.55
C MET A 99 -5.06 20.03 -4.05
N ARG A 100 -6.18 19.68 -4.70
CA ARG A 100 -6.54 20.32 -5.95
C ARG A 100 -6.81 21.78 -5.59
N ARG A 101 -6.00 22.70 -6.12
CA ARG A 101 -6.46 24.08 -6.23
C ARG A 101 -7.79 24.03 -6.98
N THR A 102 -8.88 24.28 -6.28
CA THR A 102 -10.09 24.80 -6.90
C THR A 102 -9.71 26.20 -7.38
N ASP A 103 -9.59 26.34 -8.69
CA ASP A 103 -9.66 27.63 -9.37
C ASP A 103 -11.07 28.21 -9.20
#